data_AF-A0A1Y5PIG6-F1
#
_entry.id   AF-A0A1Y5PIG6-F1
#
_cell.length_a   1.000
_cell.length_b   1.000
_cell.length_c   1.000
_cell.angle_alpha   90.00
_cell.angle_beta   90.00
_cell.angle_gamma   90.00
#
_symmetry.space_group_name_H-M   'P 1'
#
loop_
_entity.id
_entity.type
_entity.pdbx_description
1 polymer ?
#
loop_
_entity_poly.entity_id
_entity_poly.type
_entity_poly.pdbx_seq_one_letter_code
_entity_poly.pdbx_strand_id
1 'polypeptide(L)'
;MTTAQANSAENPYPVRAVAIRVAGWIDKLGSVWVEGQLTQINVRSSTAYMVLRDPAANMSLDISCPRDLVHSAPVKLTEGTQVVVCGKPTFYTVRGSFSLRVSDIRAVGVGELLARIERLRKLLEAEGLFDPRLKRALPFLPSTIGLITGRASAAEHDVTTVAAARWPAVRFAIRNTAVQGVNAVAQIVEALQELDADPEVDVIVIARGGGSVEDLLPFSDETLCRAIAACTTPVVSAVGHEPDNPLCDLVADLRAATPTDAAKKVVPDAVAERALVSELRQRSAQALRNWVGREQRTLTHLRSRPVLADPLRGLTLRTEEIERARAAVRRDVKRMVAAESDRIGHLAARLATLGPAATLARGYAVVQTADGDILRTRADAPAGTRLRIRVSDGAIGATSTGPTDGAA
;
A
#
# COMPACT_ATOMS: atom_id res chain seq x y z
N MET A 1 -24.22 -69.56 59.77
CA MET A 1 -23.20 -68.52 59.49
C MET A 1 -21.87 -68.98 60.05
N THR A 2 -21.03 -69.58 59.22
CA THR A 2 -19.70 -70.06 59.62
C THR A 2 -18.74 -68.88 59.54
N THR A 3 -18.24 -68.42 60.68
CA THR A 3 -17.24 -67.36 60.81
C THR A 3 -15.97 -67.76 60.07
N ALA A 4 -15.68 -67.08 58.94
CA ALA A 4 -14.43 -67.26 58.21
C ALA A 4 -13.27 -66.82 59.10
N GLN A 5 -12.39 -67.76 59.47
CA GLN A 5 -11.16 -67.46 60.20
C GLN A 5 -10.33 -66.41 59.43
N ALA A 6 -9.96 -65.34 60.14
CA ALA A 6 -9.10 -64.29 59.63
C ALA A 6 -7.70 -64.87 59.32
N ASN A 7 -7.16 -64.54 58.15
CA ASN A 7 -5.82 -64.94 57.74
C ASN A 7 -4.78 -64.34 58.70
N SER A 8 -4.04 -65.17 59.43
CA SER A 8 -2.99 -64.75 60.37
C SER A 8 -1.70 -65.51 60.07
N ALA A 9 -0.58 -65.05 60.62
CA ALA A 9 0.72 -65.74 60.48
C ALA A 9 0.68 -67.18 61.04
N GLU A 10 -0.23 -67.46 61.98
CA GLU A 10 -0.43 -68.77 62.62
C GLU A 10 -1.36 -69.70 61.81
N ASN A 11 -2.07 -69.18 60.80
CA ASN A 11 -2.93 -69.95 59.89
C ASN A 11 -2.85 -69.40 58.46
N PRO A 12 -1.70 -69.55 57.77
CA PRO A 12 -1.50 -68.98 56.45
C PRO A 12 -2.28 -69.73 55.38
N TYR A 13 -2.84 -69.01 54.42
CA TYR A 13 -3.41 -69.66 53.25
C TYR A 13 -2.31 -70.31 52.40
N PRO A 14 -2.51 -71.57 51.95
CA PRO A 14 -1.63 -72.16 50.96
C PRO A 14 -1.73 -71.35 49.66
N VAL A 15 -0.64 -71.22 48.92
CA VAL A 15 -0.54 -70.41 47.68
C VAL A 15 -1.71 -70.71 46.71
N ARG A 16 -2.12 -71.98 46.62
CA ARG A 16 -3.29 -72.42 45.84
C ARG A 16 -4.61 -71.75 46.27
N ALA A 17 -4.84 -71.58 47.57
CA ALA A 17 -6.07 -71.02 48.11
C ALA A 17 -6.16 -69.50 47.84
N VAL A 18 -5.03 -68.80 47.83
CA VAL A 18 -4.96 -67.39 47.43
C VAL A 18 -5.25 -67.25 45.93
N ALA A 19 -4.60 -68.06 45.08
CA ALA A 19 -4.83 -68.01 43.63
C ALA A 19 -6.28 -68.32 43.23
N ILE A 20 -6.92 -69.30 43.89
CA ILE A 20 -8.34 -69.65 43.65
C ILE A 20 -9.27 -68.51 44.09
N ARG A 21 -8.98 -67.84 45.22
CA ARG A 21 -9.77 -66.69 45.68
C ARG A 21 -9.63 -65.49 44.76
N VAL A 22 -8.43 -65.20 44.27
CA VAL A 22 -8.18 -64.13 43.29
C VAL A 22 -8.95 -64.40 41.99
N ALA A 23 -8.90 -65.64 41.47
CA ALA A 23 -9.68 -66.04 40.32
C ALA A 23 -11.20 -65.85 40.55
N GLY A 24 -11.70 -66.22 41.74
CA GLY A 24 -13.11 -66.02 42.10
C GLY A 24 -13.53 -64.54 42.23
N TRP A 25 -12.64 -63.65 42.66
CA TRP A 25 -12.89 -62.21 42.66
C TRP A 25 -12.88 -61.61 41.26
N ILE A 26 -11.97 -62.07 40.40
CA ILE A 26 -11.89 -61.64 39.01
C ILE A 26 -13.12 -62.12 38.22
N ASP A 27 -13.62 -63.32 38.49
CA ASP A 27 -14.82 -63.85 37.82
C ASP A 27 -16.08 -63.04 38.15
N LYS A 28 -16.14 -62.41 39.33
CA LYS A 28 -17.25 -61.52 39.73
C LYS A 28 -17.32 -60.22 38.92
N LEU A 29 -16.25 -59.83 38.21
CA LEU A 29 -16.28 -58.67 37.32
C LEU A 29 -17.23 -58.85 36.13
N GLY A 30 -17.62 -60.10 35.82
CA GLY A 30 -18.54 -60.38 34.72
C GLY A 30 -17.95 -60.04 33.35
N SER A 31 -18.81 -59.77 32.37
CA SER A 31 -18.37 -59.32 31.04
C SER A 31 -18.10 -57.81 31.06
N VAL A 32 -16.92 -57.42 30.60
CA VAL A 32 -16.48 -56.02 30.55
C VAL A 32 -16.17 -55.61 29.12
N TRP A 33 -16.49 -54.36 28.79
CA TRP A 33 -16.10 -53.71 27.55
C TRP A 33 -14.81 -52.93 27.80
N VAL A 34 -13.80 -53.18 26.97
CA VAL A 34 -12.49 -52.55 27.06
C VAL A 34 -12.12 -51.99 25.70
N GLU A 35 -11.67 -50.75 25.68
CA GLU A 35 -11.12 -50.09 24.49
C GLU A 35 -9.60 -50.14 24.53
N GLY A 36 -8.96 -50.34 23.38
CA GLY A 36 -7.52 -50.17 23.26
C GLY A 36 -7.00 -50.47 21.86
N GLN A 37 -5.69 -50.34 21.70
CA GLN A 37 -4.99 -50.57 20.45
C GLN A 37 -4.34 -51.97 20.43
N LEU A 38 -4.53 -52.71 19.34
CA LEU A 38 -3.87 -54.00 19.15
C LEU A 38 -2.38 -53.78 18.83
N THR A 39 -1.47 -54.23 19.69
CA THR A 39 -0.02 -54.06 19.47
C THR A 39 0.64 -55.29 18.86
N GLN A 40 0.11 -56.48 19.17
CA GLN A 40 0.61 -57.75 18.66
C GLN A 40 -0.58 -58.66 18.34
N ILE A 41 -0.53 -59.35 17.21
CA ILE A 41 -1.57 -60.28 16.78
C ILE A 41 -0.94 -61.63 16.42
N ASN A 42 -1.22 -62.66 17.22
CA ASN A 42 -0.75 -64.03 16.97
C ASN A 42 -1.94 -64.98 16.80
N VAL A 43 -2.26 -65.30 15.55
CA VAL A 43 -3.34 -66.22 15.20
C VAL A 43 -2.82 -67.65 15.14
N ARG A 44 -3.34 -68.53 16.02
CA ARG A 44 -3.09 -69.98 15.97
C ARG A 44 -4.26 -70.72 15.33
N SER A 45 -4.16 -72.04 15.22
CA SER A 45 -5.14 -72.89 14.54
C SER A 45 -6.59 -72.72 15.04
N SER A 46 -6.80 -72.57 16.35
CA SER A 46 -8.13 -72.43 16.97
C SER A 46 -8.38 -71.11 17.72
N THR A 47 -7.33 -70.48 18.23
CA THR A 47 -7.41 -69.29 19.08
C THR A 47 -6.41 -68.23 18.62
N ALA A 48 -6.80 -66.96 18.67
CA ALA A 48 -5.92 -65.84 18.45
C ALA A 48 -5.59 -65.17 19.78
N TYR A 49 -4.31 -64.94 20.02
CA TYR A 49 -3.78 -64.22 21.16
C TYR A 49 -3.32 -62.85 20.68
N MET A 50 -3.78 -61.79 21.35
CA MET A 50 -3.44 -60.43 21.01
C MET A 50 -3.11 -59.65 22.28
N VAL A 51 -2.39 -58.56 22.13
CA VAL A 51 -2.10 -57.64 23.24
C VAL A 51 -2.83 -56.34 22.99
N LEU A 52 -3.72 -55.98 23.91
CA LEU A 52 -4.45 -54.72 23.90
C LEU A 52 -3.68 -53.72 24.75
N ARG A 53 -3.30 -52.57 24.19
CA ARG A 53 -2.65 -51.49 24.92
C ARG A 53 -3.59 -50.29 25.03
N ASP A 54 -3.63 -49.69 26.21
CA ASP A 54 -4.32 -48.42 26.38
C ASP A 54 -3.52 -47.31 25.69
N PRO A 55 -4.11 -46.50 24.80
CA PRO A 55 -3.45 -45.31 24.28
C PRO A 55 -3.08 -44.34 25.42
N ALA A 56 -3.98 -44.10 26.37
CA ALA A 56 -3.84 -43.07 27.40
C ALA A 56 -2.83 -43.43 28.52
N ALA A 57 -2.54 -44.71 28.72
CA ALA A 57 -1.68 -45.19 29.81
C ALA A 57 -0.74 -46.32 29.36
N ASN A 58 0.43 -46.45 30.00
CA ASN A 58 1.35 -47.55 29.72
C ASN A 58 0.88 -48.88 30.35
N MET A 59 -0.31 -49.34 29.96
CA MET A 59 -0.97 -50.54 30.45
C MET A 59 -1.27 -51.45 29.26
N SER A 60 -0.93 -52.73 29.39
CA SER A 60 -1.22 -53.74 28.39
C SER A 60 -1.97 -54.91 29.00
N LEU A 61 -2.90 -55.46 28.23
CA LEU A 61 -3.74 -56.57 28.61
C LEU A 61 -3.70 -57.66 27.55
N ASP A 62 -3.37 -58.87 27.96
CA ASP A 62 -3.43 -60.04 27.08
C ASP A 62 -4.89 -60.40 26.81
N ILE A 63 -5.26 -60.50 25.54
CA ILE A 63 -6.61 -60.89 25.12
C ILE A 63 -6.54 -62.18 24.28
N SER A 64 -7.54 -63.04 24.45
CA SER A 64 -7.68 -64.29 23.71
C SER A 64 -9.06 -64.37 23.10
N CYS A 65 -9.16 -64.73 21.82
CA CYS A 65 -10.44 -64.88 21.13
C CYS A 65 -10.45 -66.11 20.22
N PRO A 66 -11.65 -66.65 19.89
CA PRO A 66 -11.80 -67.65 18.85
C PRO A 66 -11.32 -67.11 17.50
N ARG A 67 -10.69 -67.95 16.68
CA ARG A 67 -10.18 -67.56 15.36
C ARG A 67 -11.26 -66.93 14.47
N ASP A 68 -12.48 -67.44 14.56
CA ASP A 68 -13.61 -67.00 13.74
C ASP A 68 -13.97 -65.54 14.00
N LEU A 69 -13.78 -65.04 15.23
CA LEU A 69 -14.06 -63.65 15.59
C LEU A 69 -13.10 -62.67 14.91
N VAL A 70 -11.85 -63.09 14.67
CA VAL A 70 -10.85 -62.30 13.93
C VAL A 70 -11.13 -62.30 12.42
N HIS A 71 -11.62 -63.43 11.88
CA HIS A 71 -11.90 -63.56 10.44
C HIS A 71 -13.25 -62.96 10.04
N SER A 72 -14.24 -62.96 10.94
CA SER A 72 -15.56 -62.37 10.73
C SER A 72 -15.63 -60.88 11.06
N ALA A 73 -14.55 -60.29 11.57
CA ALA A 73 -14.47 -58.86 11.81
C ALA A 73 -14.67 -58.09 10.48
N PRO A 74 -15.54 -57.07 10.45
CA PRO A 74 -15.86 -56.31 9.23
C PRO A 74 -14.66 -55.52 8.68
N VAL A 75 -13.66 -55.27 9.52
CA VAL A 75 -12.40 -54.63 9.18
C VAL A 75 -11.27 -55.61 9.49
N LYS A 76 -10.29 -55.71 8.60
CA LYS A 76 -9.10 -56.54 8.82
C LYS A 76 -8.32 -55.99 10.02
N LEU A 77 -8.29 -56.76 11.11
CA LEU A 77 -7.55 -56.41 12.32
C LEU A 77 -6.04 -56.53 12.05
N THR A 78 -5.35 -55.39 11.98
CA THR A 78 -3.89 -55.32 11.89
C THR A 78 -3.31 -54.74 13.17
N GLU A 79 -2.01 -54.93 13.39
CA GLU A 79 -1.29 -54.21 14.44
C GLU A 79 -1.48 -52.70 14.25
N GLY A 80 -1.78 -51.99 15.33
CA GLY A 80 -2.17 -50.59 15.34
C GLY A 80 -3.69 -50.32 15.33
N THR A 81 -4.53 -51.33 15.08
CA THR A 81 -6.00 -51.10 15.01
C THR A 81 -6.58 -50.83 16.40
N GLN A 82 -7.36 -49.76 16.51
CA GLN A 82 -8.14 -49.46 17.71
C GLN A 82 -9.43 -50.29 17.71
N VAL A 83 -9.64 -51.03 18.80
CA VAL A 83 -10.74 -51.97 18.94
C VAL A 83 -11.44 -51.79 20.28
N VAL A 84 -12.75 -52.01 20.25
CA VAL A 84 -13.57 -52.17 21.44
C VAL A 84 -13.89 -53.65 21.56
N VAL A 85 -13.45 -54.26 22.66
CA VAL A 85 -13.59 -55.69 22.92
C VAL A 85 -14.50 -55.95 24.11
N CYS A 86 -15.44 -56.87 23.95
CA CYS A 86 -16.23 -57.39 25.06
C CYS A 86 -15.68 -58.74 25.46
N GLY A 87 -15.29 -58.90 26.72
CA GLY A 87 -14.74 -60.17 27.18
C GLY A 87 -14.92 -60.43 28.67
N LYS A 88 -14.76 -61.70 29.02
CA LYS A 88 -14.79 -62.15 30.41
C LYS A 88 -13.35 -62.24 30.95
N PRO A 89 -13.02 -61.55 32.05
CA PRO A 89 -11.71 -61.63 32.67
C PRO A 89 -11.43 -63.06 33.14
N THR A 90 -10.25 -63.58 32.82
CA THR A 90 -9.81 -64.93 33.16
C THR A 90 -8.46 -64.85 33.87
N PHE A 91 -8.34 -65.49 35.02
CA PHE A 91 -7.09 -65.56 35.76
C PHE A 91 -6.52 -66.99 35.71
N TYR A 92 -5.30 -67.13 35.18
CA TYR A 92 -4.67 -68.44 35.04
C TYR A 92 -3.88 -68.79 36.30
N THR A 93 -4.45 -69.64 37.15
CA THR A 93 -3.95 -69.95 38.50
C THR A 93 -2.55 -70.56 38.57
N VAL A 94 -2.05 -71.17 37.48
CA VAL A 94 -0.71 -71.81 37.44
C VAL A 94 0.41 -70.81 37.16
N ARG A 95 0.15 -69.77 36.36
CA ARG A 95 1.16 -68.75 35.98
C ARG A 95 0.91 -67.38 36.61
N GLY A 96 -0.23 -67.19 37.27
CA GLY A 96 -0.63 -65.91 37.84
C GLY A 96 -0.91 -64.82 36.80
N SER A 97 -1.15 -65.19 35.54
CA SER A 97 -1.40 -64.25 34.46
C SER A 97 -2.88 -63.92 34.33
N PHE A 98 -3.17 -62.63 34.09
CA PHE A 98 -4.49 -62.10 33.85
C PHE A 98 -4.70 -61.90 32.35
N SER A 99 -5.79 -62.44 31.80
CA SER A 99 -6.14 -62.23 30.40
C SER A 99 -7.64 -62.07 30.21
N LEU A 100 -8.04 -61.44 29.12
CA LEU A 100 -9.44 -61.26 28.74
C LEU A 100 -9.82 -62.30 27.69
N ARG A 101 -10.85 -63.12 27.96
CA ARG A 101 -11.45 -63.97 26.93
C ARG A 101 -12.53 -63.19 26.20
N VAL A 102 -12.25 -62.82 24.97
CA VAL A 102 -13.08 -61.93 24.18
C VAL A 102 -14.16 -62.71 23.43
N SER A 103 -15.40 -62.23 23.51
CA SER A 103 -16.57 -62.76 22.83
C SER A 103 -17.06 -61.89 21.68
N ASP A 104 -16.80 -60.58 21.72
CA ASP A 104 -17.13 -59.63 20.63
C ASP A 104 -15.94 -58.68 20.41
N ILE A 105 -15.56 -58.45 19.15
CA ILE A 105 -14.50 -57.50 18.77
C ILE A 105 -15.08 -56.57 17.72
N ARG A 106 -15.09 -55.28 18.02
CA ARG A 106 -15.48 -54.24 17.08
C ARG A 106 -14.27 -53.39 16.78
N ALA A 107 -13.86 -53.35 15.52
CA ALA A 107 -12.95 -52.30 15.09
C ALA A 107 -13.67 -50.97 15.23
N VAL A 108 -13.08 -50.02 15.95
CA VAL A 108 -13.56 -48.64 15.93
C VAL A 108 -13.22 -48.14 14.53
N GLY A 109 -14.19 -48.22 13.62
CA GLY A 109 -14.01 -47.72 12.27
C GLY A 109 -13.74 -46.23 12.32
N VAL A 110 -12.90 -45.74 11.41
CA VAL A 110 -12.63 -44.30 11.18
C VAL A 110 -13.92 -43.45 11.21
N GLY A 111 -15.07 -44.02 10.81
CA GLY A 111 -16.37 -43.36 10.87
C GLY A 111 -16.88 -42.98 12.27
N GLU A 112 -16.63 -43.75 13.33
CA GLU A 112 -17.06 -43.40 14.69
C GLU A 112 -16.22 -42.25 15.27
N LEU A 113 -14.92 -42.27 14.97
CA LEU A 113 -13.98 -41.23 15.34
C LEU A 113 -14.30 -39.91 14.61
N LEU A 114 -14.54 -39.97 13.30
CA LEU A 114 -15.02 -38.83 12.52
C LEU A 114 -16.38 -38.33 13.03
N ALA A 115 -17.30 -39.23 13.40
CA ALA A 115 -18.58 -38.84 14.01
C ALA A 115 -18.41 -38.20 15.39
N ARG A 116 -17.36 -38.53 16.15
CA ARG A 116 -17.02 -37.85 17.40
C ARG A 116 -16.46 -36.45 17.15
N ILE A 117 -15.55 -36.31 16.20
CA ILE A 117 -14.99 -35.01 15.77
C ILE A 117 -16.11 -34.10 15.25
N GLU A 118 -17.02 -34.63 14.44
CA GLU A 118 -18.15 -33.85 13.90
C GLU A 118 -19.13 -33.42 15.00
N ARG A 119 -19.38 -34.28 16.00
CA ARG A 119 -20.16 -33.88 17.19
C ARG A 119 -19.48 -32.77 17.97
N LEU A 120 -18.17 -32.87 18.18
CA LEU A 120 -17.39 -31.84 18.86
C LEU A 120 -17.39 -30.53 18.07
N ARG A 121 -17.20 -30.59 16.75
CA ARG A 121 -17.30 -29.44 15.84
C ARG A 121 -18.60 -28.67 16.06
N LYS A 122 -19.75 -29.37 16.03
CA LYS A 122 -21.06 -28.75 16.25
C LYS A 122 -21.20 -28.14 17.64
N LEU A 123 -20.60 -28.76 18.66
CA LEU A 123 -20.65 -28.26 20.03
C LEU A 123 -19.87 -26.94 20.17
N LEU A 124 -18.62 -26.91 19.68
CA LEU A 124 -17.78 -25.71 19.69
C LEU A 124 -18.34 -24.60 18.78
N GLU A 125 -18.97 -24.97 17.67
CA GLU A 125 -19.68 -24.04 16.79
C GLU A 125 -20.89 -23.40 17.49
N ALA A 126 -21.67 -24.19 18.24
CA ALA A 126 -22.81 -23.69 19.02
C ALA A 126 -22.39 -22.77 20.17
N GLU A 127 -21.21 -23.01 20.76
CA GLU A 127 -20.60 -22.11 21.74
C GLU A 127 -20.00 -20.83 21.11
N GLY A 128 -19.88 -20.77 19.78
CA GLY A 128 -19.38 -19.62 19.03
C GLY A 128 -17.86 -19.52 18.92
N LEU A 129 -17.11 -20.57 19.26
CA LEU A 129 -15.63 -20.54 19.23
C LEU A 129 -15.04 -20.33 17.83
N PHE A 130 -15.83 -20.53 16.77
CA PHE A 130 -15.41 -20.32 15.39
C PHE A 130 -15.82 -18.95 14.82
N ASP A 131 -16.47 -18.09 15.63
CA ASP A 131 -16.95 -16.78 15.16
C ASP A 131 -15.76 -15.92 14.71
N PRO A 132 -15.77 -15.40 13.45
CA PRO A 132 -14.73 -14.50 12.96
C PRO A 132 -14.45 -13.29 13.87
N ARG A 133 -15.41 -12.88 14.72
CA ARG A 133 -15.24 -11.79 15.69
C ARG A 133 -14.24 -12.09 16.79
N LEU A 134 -14.01 -13.36 17.12
CA LEU A 134 -13.01 -13.77 18.11
C LEU A 134 -11.60 -13.78 17.51
N LYS A 135 -11.49 -13.81 16.18
CA LYS A 135 -10.22 -13.91 15.47
C LYS A 135 -9.47 -12.58 15.49
N ARG A 136 -8.19 -12.64 15.84
CA ARG A 136 -7.28 -11.50 15.89
C ARG A 136 -6.58 -11.29 14.56
N ALA A 137 -6.36 -10.02 14.21
CA ALA A 137 -5.53 -9.68 13.07
C ALA A 137 -4.05 -9.95 13.38
N LEU A 138 -3.33 -10.49 12.40
CA LEU A 138 -1.89 -10.69 12.51
C LEU A 138 -1.16 -9.34 12.51
N PRO A 139 -0.09 -9.20 13.31
CA PRO A 139 0.77 -8.04 13.23
C PRO A 139 1.39 -7.94 11.82
N PHE A 140 1.43 -6.73 11.27
CA PHE A 140 2.02 -6.51 9.95
C PHE A 140 3.51 -6.89 9.90
N LEU A 141 4.24 -6.64 11.00
CA LEU A 141 5.67 -6.90 11.15
C LEU A 141 5.95 -7.55 12.51
N PRO A 142 5.84 -8.88 12.62
CA PRO A 142 6.20 -9.58 13.86
C PRO A 142 7.72 -9.50 14.08
N SER A 143 8.13 -9.16 15.29
CA SER A 143 9.53 -9.19 15.74
C SER A 143 9.92 -10.60 16.16
N THR A 144 9.04 -11.30 16.87
CA THR A 144 9.28 -12.68 17.33
C THR A 144 8.10 -13.57 17.00
N ILE A 145 8.39 -14.72 16.39
CA ILE A 145 7.42 -15.78 16.10
C ILE A 145 7.64 -16.92 17.09
N GLY A 146 6.60 -17.27 17.85
CA GLY A 146 6.54 -18.50 18.61
C GLY A 146 6.27 -19.67 17.67
N LEU A 147 7.07 -20.74 17.71
CA LEU A 147 6.89 -21.90 16.85
C LEU A 147 6.78 -23.17 17.69
N ILE A 148 5.61 -23.82 17.63
CA ILE A 148 5.36 -25.11 18.25
C ILE A 148 5.41 -26.18 17.16
N THR A 149 6.39 -27.08 17.24
CA THR A 149 6.60 -28.12 16.23
C THR A 149 7.43 -29.29 16.78
N GLY A 150 7.45 -30.42 16.08
CA GLY A 150 8.26 -31.57 16.44
C GLY A 150 9.77 -31.26 16.35
N ARG A 151 10.55 -31.81 17.29
CA ARG A 151 12.01 -31.63 17.33
C ARG A 151 12.67 -32.05 16.00
N ALA A 152 13.46 -31.16 15.41
CA ALA A 152 14.19 -31.42 14.16
C ALA A 152 13.28 -31.88 13.01
N SER A 153 12.04 -31.38 12.98
CA SER A 153 11.07 -31.71 11.94
C SER A 153 11.34 -30.92 10.65
N ALA A 154 10.93 -31.48 9.51
CA ALA A 154 10.92 -30.76 8.25
C ALA A 154 10.09 -29.47 8.34
N ALA A 155 8.98 -29.50 9.09
CA ALA A 155 8.14 -28.33 9.33
C ALA A 155 8.87 -27.20 10.07
N GLU A 156 9.73 -27.53 11.05
CA GLU A 156 10.58 -26.53 11.73
C GLU A 156 11.50 -25.84 10.73
N HIS A 157 12.27 -26.64 9.97
CA HIS A 157 13.24 -26.12 9.01
C HIS A 157 12.59 -25.29 7.90
N ASP A 158 11.44 -25.74 7.41
CA ASP A 158 10.66 -25.07 6.37
C ASP A 158 10.18 -23.68 6.83
N VAL A 159 9.59 -23.60 8.03
CA VAL A 159 9.09 -22.33 8.58
C VAL A 159 10.23 -21.35 8.81
N THR A 160 11.31 -21.80 9.48
CA THR A 160 12.43 -20.91 9.82
C THR A 160 13.17 -20.42 8.58
N THR A 161 13.39 -21.29 7.58
CA THR A 161 14.15 -20.94 6.38
C THR A 161 13.36 -19.99 5.48
N VAL A 162 12.08 -20.26 5.26
CA VAL A 162 11.22 -19.40 4.43
C VAL A 162 11.03 -18.04 5.08
N ALA A 163 10.80 -17.99 6.39
CA ALA A 163 10.63 -16.74 7.12
C ALA A 163 11.93 -15.92 7.15
N ALA A 164 13.08 -16.53 7.44
CA ALA A 164 14.37 -15.83 7.46
C ALA A 164 14.77 -15.32 6.07
N ALA A 165 14.45 -16.06 5.00
CA ALA A 165 14.70 -15.63 3.63
C ALA A 165 13.84 -14.41 3.23
N ARG A 166 12.57 -14.37 3.64
CA ARG A 166 11.66 -13.25 3.34
C ARG A 166 11.86 -12.04 4.25
N TRP A 167 12.14 -12.28 5.54
CA TRP A 167 12.31 -11.25 6.55
C TRP A 167 13.45 -11.59 7.53
N PRO A 168 14.71 -11.23 7.21
CA PRO A 168 15.87 -11.64 8.00
C PRO A 168 15.92 -11.12 9.46
N ALA A 169 15.10 -10.12 9.80
CA ALA A 169 15.08 -9.53 11.15
C ALA A 169 14.17 -10.29 12.13
N VAL A 170 13.43 -11.31 11.66
CA VAL A 170 12.51 -12.07 12.52
C VAL A 170 13.28 -12.97 13.49
N ARG A 171 12.85 -13.00 14.75
CA ARG A 171 13.34 -13.93 15.78
C ARG A 171 12.36 -15.09 15.96
N PHE A 172 12.87 -16.24 16.38
CA PHE A 172 12.04 -17.43 16.66
C PHE A 172 12.16 -17.87 18.12
N ALA A 173 11.02 -18.06 18.77
CA ALA A 173 10.89 -18.72 20.06
C ALA A 173 10.34 -20.14 19.82
N ILE A 174 11.23 -21.10 19.62
CA ILE A 174 10.84 -22.48 19.26
C ILE A 174 10.56 -23.28 20.54
N ARG A 175 9.44 -24.00 20.57
CA ARG A 175 9.11 -25.00 21.58
C ARG A 175 8.86 -26.34 20.92
N ASN A 176 9.76 -27.29 21.18
CA ASN A 176 9.65 -28.61 20.58
C ASN A 176 8.75 -29.52 21.42
N THR A 177 7.62 -29.92 20.85
CA THR A 177 6.63 -30.78 21.50
C THR A 177 6.41 -32.07 20.71
N ALA A 178 5.83 -33.08 21.36
CA ALA A 178 5.26 -34.21 20.64
C ALA A 178 4.10 -33.71 19.79
N VAL A 179 4.19 -33.89 18.47
CA VAL A 179 3.12 -33.51 17.52
C VAL A 179 2.18 -34.67 17.19
N GLN A 180 2.45 -35.85 17.73
CA GLN A 180 1.66 -37.06 17.53
C GLN A 180 1.69 -37.92 18.81
N GLY A 181 0.69 -38.78 18.95
CA GLY A 181 0.53 -39.64 20.11
C GLY A 181 -0.07 -38.94 21.32
N VAL A 182 -0.08 -39.65 22.44
CA VAL A 182 -0.98 -39.38 23.58
C VAL A 182 -0.57 -38.16 24.40
N ASN A 183 0.74 -37.88 24.43
CA ASN A 183 1.27 -36.72 25.15
C ASN A 183 1.23 -35.43 24.32
N ALA A 184 0.78 -35.49 23.05
CA ALA A 184 0.86 -34.35 22.13
C ALA A 184 0.02 -33.17 22.61
N VAL A 185 -1.25 -33.40 22.96
CA VAL A 185 -2.17 -32.34 23.40
C VAL A 185 -1.63 -31.62 24.64
N ALA A 186 -1.22 -32.38 25.66
CA ALA A 186 -0.72 -31.79 26.91
C ALA A 186 0.53 -30.93 26.68
N GLN A 187 1.49 -31.42 25.90
CA GLN A 187 2.73 -30.68 25.60
C GLN A 187 2.49 -29.46 24.71
N ILE A 188 1.60 -29.55 23.72
CA ILE A 188 1.25 -28.41 22.86
C ILE A 188 0.55 -27.33 23.67
N VAL A 189 -0.38 -27.69 24.56
CA VAL A 189 -1.07 -26.72 25.43
C VAL A 189 -0.11 -26.04 26.39
N GLU A 190 0.82 -26.78 27.01
CA GLU A 190 1.86 -26.21 27.88
C GLU A 190 2.74 -25.22 27.12
N ALA A 191 3.24 -25.61 25.94
CA ALA A 191 4.05 -24.73 25.10
C ALA A 191 3.28 -23.51 24.59
N LEU A 192 1.98 -23.67 24.28
CA LEU A 192 1.11 -22.58 23.86
C LEU A 192 0.91 -21.56 24.98
N GLN A 193 0.67 -22.02 26.20
CA GLN A 193 0.53 -21.15 27.37
C GLN A 193 1.84 -20.44 27.71
N GLU A 194 2.98 -21.11 27.60
CA GLU A 194 4.30 -20.50 27.81
C GLU A 194 4.58 -19.38 26.81
N LEU A 195 4.29 -19.62 25.52
CA LEU A 195 4.49 -18.62 24.46
C LEU A 195 3.47 -17.48 24.51
N ASP A 196 2.23 -17.74 24.93
CA ASP A 196 1.20 -16.70 25.10
C ASP A 196 1.50 -15.78 26.30
N ALA A 197 2.17 -16.30 27.32
CA ALA A 197 2.59 -15.52 28.48
C ALA A 197 3.83 -14.63 28.22
N ASP A 198 4.56 -14.87 27.13
CA ASP A 198 5.76 -14.13 26.77
C ASP A 198 5.40 -12.86 25.96
N PRO A 199 5.59 -11.65 26.50
CA PRO A 199 5.25 -10.41 25.80
C PRO A 199 6.16 -10.11 24.60
N GLU A 200 7.28 -10.82 24.43
CA GLU A 200 8.12 -10.67 23.23
C GLU A 200 7.56 -11.40 22.01
N VAL A 201 6.60 -12.33 22.19
CA VAL A 201 6.02 -13.15 21.12
C VAL A 201 4.80 -12.45 20.51
N ASP A 202 4.92 -12.06 19.24
CA ASP A 202 3.86 -11.32 18.54
C ASP A 202 2.83 -12.22 17.84
N VAL A 203 3.21 -13.47 17.57
CA VAL A 203 2.40 -14.47 16.84
C VAL A 203 2.90 -15.88 17.15
N ILE A 204 1.99 -16.83 17.33
CA ILE A 204 2.30 -18.23 17.59
C ILE A 204 1.89 -19.08 16.39
N VAL A 205 2.79 -19.92 15.90
CA VAL A 205 2.55 -20.86 14.81
C VAL A 205 2.58 -22.28 15.36
N ILE A 206 1.49 -23.01 15.19
CA ILE A 206 1.43 -24.45 15.46
C ILE A 206 1.64 -25.15 14.12
N ALA A 207 2.79 -25.80 13.96
CA ALA A 207 3.17 -26.46 12.73
C ALA A 207 3.34 -27.95 12.93
N ARG A 208 2.90 -28.72 11.93
CA ARG A 208 3.13 -30.15 11.87
C ARG A 208 3.68 -30.51 10.49
N GLY A 209 4.62 -31.46 10.45
CA GLY A 209 5.06 -32.09 9.21
C GLY A 209 4.02 -33.09 8.68
N GLY A 210 4.32 -33.70 7.54
CA GLY A 210 3.49 -34.76 6.97
C GLY A 210 3.31 -35.96 7.92
N GLY A 211 2.27 -36.76 7.66
CA GLY A 211 2.02 -38.04 8.34
C GLY A 211 0.60 -38.53 8.05
N SER A 212 0.14 -39.51 8.80
CA SER A 212 -1.18 -40.11 8.59
C SER A 212 -2.31 -39.22 9.13
N VAL A 213 -3.55 -39.53 8.72
CA VAL A 213 -4.77 -38.89 9.25
C VAL A 213 -4.91 -39.14 10.76
N GLU A 214 -4.43 -40.28 11.26
CA GLU A 214 -4.46 -40.63 12.69
C GLU A 214 -3.58 -39.69 13.52
N ASP A 215 -2.48 -39.22 12.94
CA ASP A 215 -1.59 -38.26 13.59
C ASP A 215 -2.23 -36.85 13.69
N LEU A 216 -3.36 -36.59 13.01
CA LEU A 216 -4.09 -35.30 13.09
C LEU A 216 -5.06 -35.25 14.28
N LEU A 217 -5.34 -36.39 14.91
CA LEU A 217 -6.33 -36.48 15.99
C LEU A 217 -6.02 -35.57 17.19
N PRO A 218 -4.76 -35.42 17.65
CA PRO A 218 -4.44 -34.48 18.73
C PRO A 218 -4.85 -33.03 18.43
N PHE A 219 -4.90 -32.65 17.15
CA PHE A 219 -5.25 -31.30 16.71
C PHE A 219 -6.76 -31.05 16.64
N SER A 220 -7.57 -32.10 16.83
CA SER A 220 -9.02 -32.01 16.98
C SER A 220 -9.48 -32.22 18.43
N ASP A 221 -8.57 -32.14 19.40
CA ASP A 221 -8.91 -32.22 20.81
C ASP A 221 -9.58 -30.94 21.32
N GLU A 222 -10.58 -31.11 22.19
CA GLU A 222 -11.32 -30.00 22.79
C GLU A 222 -10.42 -29.10 23.64
N THR A 223 -9.49 -29.68 24.41
CA THR A 223 -8.59 -28.96 25.30
C THR A 223 -7.70 -28.01 24.52
N LEU A 224 -7.13 -28.49 23.40
CA LEU A 224 -6.31 -27.68 22.51
C LEU A 224 -7.13 -26.56 21.86
N CYS A 225 -8.32 -26.87 21.34
CA CYS A 225 -9.20 -25.87 20.74
C CYS A 225 -9.53 -24.74 21.73
N ARG A 226 -9.88 -25.09 22.97
CA ARG A 226 -10.17 -24.09 24.01
C ARG A 226 -8.93 -23.30 24.42
N ALA A 227 -7.76 -23.93 24.47
CA ALA A 227 -6.50 -23.23 24.76
C ALA A 227 -6.18 -22.19 23.68
N ILE A 228 -6.33 -22.53 22.40
CA ILE A 228 -6.12 -21.60 21.28
C ILE A 228 -7.09 -20.41 21.36
N ALA A 229 -8.37 -20.67 21.62
CA ALA A 229 -9.37 -19.61 21.76
C ALA A 229 -9.11 -18.67 22.95
N ALA A 230 -8.44 -19.16 24.00
CA ALA A 230 -8.13 -18.41 25.20
C ALA A 230 -6.83 -17.58 25.12
N CYS A 231 -5.96 -17.85 24.14
CA CYS A 231 -4.72 -17.10 23.94
C CYS A 231 -5.01 -15.60 23.79
N THR A 232 -4.04 -14.74 24.12
CA THR A 232 -4.04 -13.28 23.85
C THR A 232 -3.21 -12.91 22.62
N THR A 233 -2.23 -13.73 22.29
CA THR A 233 -1.39 -13.65 21.10
C THR A 233 -2.06 -14.35 19.91
N PRO A 234 -2.00 -13.79 18.68
CA PRO A 234 -2.57 -14.43 17.50
C PRO A 234 -1.96 -15.80 17.20
N VAL A 235 -2.80 -16.79 16.90
CA VAL A 235 -2.39 -18.18 16.63
C VAL A 235 -2.65 -18.55 15.16
N VAL A 236 -1.63 -19.11 14.51
CA VAL A 236 -1.69 -19.64 13.15
C VAL A 236 -1.58 -21.15 13.17
N SER A 237 -2.56 -21.84 12.58
CA SER A 237 -2.50 -23.28 12.39
C SER A 237 -1.88 -23.61 11.04
N ALA A 238 -0.85 -24.46 11.05
CA ALA A 238 -0.11 -24.94 9.88
C ALA A 238 0.04 -26.47 9.91
N VAL A 239 -1.06 -27.15 10.24
CA VAL A 239 -1.11 -28.59 10.54
C VAL A 239 -1.73 -29.40 9.40
N GLY A 240 -2.83 -28.92 8.81
CA GLY A 240 -3.60 -29.64 7.80
C GLY A 240 -3.21 -29.32 6.36
N HIS A 241 -3.25 -30.31 5.47
CA HIS A 241 -3.32 -30.13 4.03
C HIS A 241 -4.77 -30.31 3.57
N GLU A 242 -5.19 -29.73 2.44
CA GLU A 242 -6.50 -30.08 1.85
C GLU A 242 -6.47 -31.59 1.49
N PRO A 243 -7.37 -32.47 1.99
CA PRO A 243 -8.72 -32.27 2.54
C PRO A 243 -8.89 -32.43 4.08
N ASP A 244 -7.80 -32.60 4.84
CA ASP A 244 -7.84 -32.94 6.26
C ASP A 244 -7.73 -31.69 7.15
N ASN A 245 -8.89 -31.12 7.53
CA ASN A 245 -8.98 -29.91 8.35
C ASN A 245 -9.25 -30.26 9.82
N PRO A 246 -8.24 -30.25 10.71
CA PRO A 246 -8.45 -30.46 12.14
C PRO A 246 -9.26 -29.30 12.76
N LEU A 247 -9.89 -29.53 13.91
CA LEU A 247 -10.72 -28.50 14.55
C LEU A 247 -9.92 -27.26 14.96
N CYS A 248 -8.62 -27.40 15.28
CA CYS A 248 -7.76 -26.26 15.58
C CYS A 248 -7.66 -25.25 14.43
N ASP A 249 -7.79 -25.68 13.17
CA ASP A 249 -7.78 -24.78 11.99
C ASP A 249 -8.97 -23.81 12.00
N LEU A 250 -10.10 -24.24 12.56
CA LEU A 250 -11.31 -23.43 12.64
C LEU A 250 -11.22 -22.39 13.76
N VAL A 251 -10.59 -22.76 14.87
CA VAL A 251 -10.40 -21.88 16.04
C VAL A 251 -9.27 -20.88 15.82
N ALA A 252 -8.18 -21.28 15.17
CA ALA A 252 -7.04 -20.41 14.92
C ALA A 252 -7.44 -19.13 14.18
N ASP A 253 -6.70 -18.05 14.45
CA ASP A 253 -6.92 -16.74 13.84
C ASP A 253 -6.67 -16.78 12.34
N LEU A 254 -5.66 -17.54 11.93
CA LEU A 254 -5.32 -17.78 10.54
C LEU A 254 -5.01 -19.26 10.31
N ARG A 255 -5.56 -19.81 9.22
CA ARG A 255 -5.18 -21.11 8.67
C ARG A 255 -4.13 -20.96 7.56
N ALA A 256 -3.06 -21.73 7.68
CA ALA A 256 -2.07 -21.96 6.63
C ALA A 256 -2.15 -23.40 6.14
N ALA A 257 -2.06 -23.60 4.82
CA ALA A 257 -2.20 -24.92 4.21
C ALA A 257 -0.95 -25.81 4.40
N THR A 258 0.19 -25.20 4.69
CA THR A 258 1.46 -25.88 4.94
C THR A 258 2.31 -25.05 5.91
N PRO A 259 3.32 -25.66 6.56
CA PRO A 259 4.33 -24.91 7.33
C PRO A 259 4.99 -23.80 6.50
N THR A 260 5.29 -24.05 5.23
CA THR A 260 5.84 -23.02 4.31
C THR A 260 4.86 -21.90 3.99
N ASP A 261 3.56 -22.18 3.86
CA ASP A 261 2.52 -21.17 3.68
C ASP A 261 2.35 -20.30 4.94
N ALA A 262 2.48 -20.91 6.12
CA ALA A 262 2.43 -20.19 7.39
C ALA A 262 3.53 -19.12 7.47
N ALA A 263 4.77 -19.49 7.14
CA ALA A 263 5.87 -18.53 7.08
C ALA A 263 5.57 -17.38 6.10
N LYS A 264 5.03 -17.66 4.90
CA LYS A 264 4.71 -16.63 3.91
C LYS A 264 3.59 -15.69 4.35
N LYS A 265 2.61 -16.16 5.12
CA LYS A 265 1.48 -15.35 5.60
C LYS A 265 1.82 -14.57 6.86
N VAL A 266 2.70 -15.11 7.72
CA VAL A 266 3.11 -14.47 8.97
C VAL A 266 4.12 -13.35 8.73
N VAL A 267 5.09 -13.54 7.82
CA VAL A 267 6.09 -12.49 7.53
C VAL A 267 5.87 -11.84 6.16
N PRO A 268 6.05 -10.52 6.06
CA PRO A 268 6.01 -9.82 4.79
C PRO A 268 7.23 -10.12 3.93
N ASP A 269 7.16 -9.71 2.66
CA ASP A 269 8.24 -9.88 1.69
C ASP A 269 9.16 -8.67 1.68
N ALA A 270 10.36 -8.77 2.27
CA ALA A 270 11.28 -7.64 2.34
C ALA A 270 11.67 -7.07 0.97
N VAL A 271 11.69 -7.89 -0.08
CA VAL A 271 12.03 -7.43 -1.43
C VAL A 271 10.89 -6.60 -2.00
N ALA A 272 9.64 -7.09 -1.87
CA ALA A 272 8.47 -6.37 -2.32
C ALA A 272 8.28 -5.04 -1.57
N GLU A 273 8.43 -5.04 -0.23
CA GLU A 273 8.29 -3.83 0.58
C GLU A 273 9.37 -2.79 0.24
N ARG A 274 10.63 -3.20 0.04
CA ARG A 274 11.70 -2.28 -0.40
C ARG A 274 11.43 -1.73 -1.80
N ALA A 275 10.91 -2.54 -2.71
CA ALA A 275 10.55 -2.10 -4.05
C ALA A 275 9.43 -1.05 -4.01
N LEU A 276 8.40 -1.29 -3.19
CA LEU A 276 7.29 -0.34 -2.98
C LEU A 276 7.80 0.99 -2.40
N VAL A 277 8.65 0.95 -1.38
CA VAL A 277 9.26 2.17 -0.81
C VAL A 277 10.08 2.92 -1.85
N SER A 278 10.87 2.22 -2.68
CA SER A 278 11.64 2.82 -3.76
C SER A 278 10.73 3.53 -4.78
N GLU A 279 9.66 2.86 -5.22
CA GLU A 279 8.67 3.43 -6.14
C GLU A 279 8.01 4.69 -5.56
N LEU A 280 7.54 4.62 -4.31
CA LEU A 280 6.90 5.75 -3.64
C LEU A 280 7.86 6.96 -3.51
N ARG A 281 9.15 6.70 -3.23
CA ARG A 281 10.19 7.75 -3.20
C ARG A 281 10.41 8.37 -4.57
N GLN A 282 10.50 7.56 -5.63
CA GLN A 282 10.67 8.04 -6.99
C GLN A 282 9.49 8.89 -7.45
N ARG A 283 8.26 8.42 -7.19
CA ARG A 283 7.01 9.14 -7.52
C ARG A 283 6.93 10.47 -6.78
N SER A 284 7.23 10.48 -5.47
CA SER A 284 7.23 11.69 -4.65
C SER A 284 8.26 12.71 -5.14
N ALA A 285 9.48 12.26 -5.44
CA ALA A 285 10.52 13.12 -5.99
C ALA A 285 10.11 13.70 -7.35
N GLN A 286 9.51 12.90 -8.24
CA GLN A 286 9.05 13.38 -9.53
C GLN A 286 7.91 14.39 -9.41
N ALA A 287 6.95 14.14 -8.52
CA ALA A 287 5.86 15.08 -8.24
C ALA A 287 6.39 16.44 -7.78
N LEU A 288 7.37 16.45 -6.87
CA LEU A 288 8.02 17.67 -6.39
C LEU A 288 8.76 18.40 -7.52
N ARG A 289 9.59 17.71 -8.32
CA ARG A 289 10.28 18.31 -9.46
C ARG A 289 9.32 18.91 -10.47
N ASN A 290 8.24 18.19 -10.78
CA ASN A 290 7.22 18.67 -11.70
C ASN A 290 6.48 19.91 -11.18
N TRP A 291 6.20 19.96 -9.87
CA TRP A 291 5.61 21.13 -9.22
C TRP A 291 6.56 22.34 -9.31
N VAL A 292 7.81 22.19 -8.86
CA VAL A 292 8.82 23.27 -8.94
C VAL A 292 9.00 23.74 -10.37
N GLY A 293 9.12 22.82 -11.33
CA GLY A 293 9.27 23.16 -12.74
C GLY A 293 8.03 23.82 -13.36
N ARG A 294 6.83 23.59 -12.82
CA ARG A 294 5.62 24.34 -13.19
C ARG A 294 5.68 25.76 -12.65
N GLU A 295 5.96 25.93 -11.36
CA GLU A 295 6.04 27.27 -10.74
C GLU A 295 7.14 28.13 -11.36
N GLN A 296 8.31 27.56 -11.65
CA GLN A 296 9.39 28.27 -12.35
C GLN A 296 8.99 28.74 -13.75
N ARG A 297 8.22 27.92 -14.50
CA ARG A 297 7.68 28.31 -15.81
C ARG A 297 6.65 29.42 -15.69
N THR A 298 5.76 29.34 -14.70
CA THR A 298 4.79 30.41 -14.40
C THR A 298 5.49 31.74 -14.13
N LEU A 299 6.50 31.72 -13.26
CA LEU A 299 7.30 32.92 -12.93
C LEU A 299 8.03 33.46 -14.16
N THR A 300 8.66 32.59 -14.95
CA THR A 300 9.32 32.99 -16.20
C THR A 300 8.33 33.64 -17.16
N HIS A 301 7.15 33.03 -17.34
CA HIS A 301 6.13 33.57 -18.22
C HIS A 301 5.64 34.94 -17.76
N LEU A 302 5.33 35.10 -16.47
CA LEU A 302 4.94 36.40 -15.90
C LEU A 302 6.02 37.46 -16.13
N ARG A 303 7.29 37.14 -15.81
CA ARG A 303 8.43 38.05 -16.01
C ARG A 303 8.66 38.41 -17.48
N SER A 304 8.36 37.51 -18.41
CA SER A 304 8.51 37.76 -19.86
C SER A 304 7.39 38.63 -20.46
N ARG A 305 6.30 38.90 -19.74
CA ARG A 305 5.22 39.73 -20.26
C ARG A 305 5.75 41.15 -20.52
N PRO A 306 5.44 41.78 -21.68
CA PRO A 306 5.97 43.10 -22.02
C PRO A 306 5.76 44.17 -20.94
N VAL A 307 4.61 44.13 -20.25
CA VAL A 307 4.27 45.04 -19.15
C VAL A 307 5.21 44.91 -17.94
N LEU A 308 5.78 43.73 -17.70
CA LEU A 308 6.71 43.47 -16.60
C LEU A 308 8.19 43.48 -17.04
N ALA A 309 8.48 43.06 -18.27
CA ALA A 309 9.82 43.02 -18.83
C ALA A 309 10.34 44.42 -19.21
N ASP A 310 9.46 45.28 -19.74
CA ASP A 310 9.78 46.64 -20.15
C ASP A 310 8.58 47.56 -19.87
N PRO A 311 8.28 47.84 -18.59
CA PRO A 311 7.10 48.61 -18.18
C PRO A 311 7.07 50.03 -18.77
N LEU A 312 8.23 50.58 -19.10
CA LEU A 312 8.36 51.95 -19.60
C LEU A 312 8.26 52.03 -21.13
N ARG A 313 8.28 50.90 -21.86
CA ARG A 313 8.25 50.89 -23.34
C ARG A 313 7.15 51.77 -23.93
N GLY A 314 5.95 51.69 -23.37
CA GLY A 314 4.81 52.49 -23.82
C GLY A 314 5.05 53.99 -23.64
N LEU A 315 5.63 54.39 -22.50
CA LEU A 315 5.98 55.79 -22.24
C LEU A 315 7.14 56.27 -23.12
N THR A 316 8.14 55.43 -23.35
CA THR A 316 9.26 55.73 -24.25
C THR A 316 8.76 56.00 -25.67
N LEU A 317 7.91 55.11 -26.21
CA LEU A 317 7.32 55.29 -27.54
C LEU A 317 6.51 56.59 -27.65
N ARG A 318 5.71 56.93 -26.63
CA ARG A 318 4.97 58.20 -26.60
C ARG A 318 5.89 59.41 -26.50
N THR A 319 6.96 59.30 -25.72
CA THR A 319 7.96 60.36 -25.59
C THR A 319 8.65 60.63 -26.93
N GLU A 320 9.04 59.57 -27.65
CA GLU A 320 9.62 59.67 -28.98
C GLU A 320 8.64 60.25 -30.01
N GLU A 321 7.36 59.90 -29.95
CA GLU A 321 6.31 60.50 -30.79
C GLU A 321 6.18 62.00 -30.55
N ILE A 322 6.12 62.42 -29.28
CA ILE A 322 6.04 63.83 -28.90
C ILE A 322 7.29 64.59 -29.37
N GLU A 323 8.48 64.03 -29.20
CA GLU A 323 9.72 64.68 -29.65
C GLU A 323 9.78 64.81 -31.17
N ARG A 324 9.36 63.77 -31.91
CA ARG A 324 9.25 63.84 -33.38
C ARG A 324 8.25 64.91 -33.83
N ALA A 325 7.06 64.95 -33.22
CA ALA A 325 6.05 65.96 -33.52
C ALA A 325 6.54 67.37 -33.20
N ARG A 326 7.20 67.56 -32.05
CA ARG A 326 7.79 68.84 -31.63
C ARG A 326 8.87 69.32 -32.60
N ALA A 327 9.74 68.41 -33.04
CA ALA A 327 10.77 68.72 -34.03
C ALA A 327 10.15 69.08 -35.39
N ALA A 328 9.07 68.40 -35.80
CA ALA A 328 8.36 68.70 -37.04
C ALA A 328 7.72 70.09 -37.01
N VAL A 329 6.92 70.38 -35.98
CA VAL A 329 6.27 71.70 -35.80
C VAL A 329 7.30 72.83 -35.82
N ARG A 330 8.41 72.69 -35.07
CA ARG A 330 9.47 73.71 -35.05
C ARG A 330 10.08 73.94 -36.43
N ARG A 331 10.32 72.88 -37.20
CA ARG A 331 10.89 72.96 -38.55
C ARG A 331 9.93 73.66 -39.50
N ASP A 332 8.66 73.28 -39.47
CA ASP A 332 7.65 73.78 -40.41
C ASP A 332 7.31 75.24 -40.11
N VAL A 333 7.20 75.61 -38.83
CA VAL A 333 7.03 77.02 -38.42
C VAL A 333 8.24 77.86 -38.84
N LYS A 334 9.48 77.39 -38.61
CA LYS A 334 10.68 78.11 -39.07
C LYS A 334 10.69 78.30 -40.59
N ARG A 335 10.32 77.26 -41.34
CA ARG A 335 10.24 77.33 -42.80
C ARG A 335 9.17 78.33 -43.27
N MET A 336 8.00 78.32 -42.65
CA MET A 336 6.92 79.26 -42.96
C MET A 336 7.34 80.71 -42.68
N VAL A 337 7.94 80.98 -41.52
CA VAL A 337 8.43 82.31 -41.15
C VAL A 337 9.52 82.79 -42.10
N ALA A 338 10.47 81.90 -42.46
CA ALA A 338 11.52 82.25 -43.43
C ALA A 338 10.93 82.58 -44.80
N ALA A 339 10.03 81.74 -45.33
CA ALA A 339 9.41 81.96 -46.63
C ALA A 339 8.62 83.28 -46.69
N GLU A 340 7.87 83.61 -45.62
CA GLU A 340 7.12 84.87 -45.59
C GLU A 340 8.04 86.09 -45.37
N SER A 341 9.13 85.93 -44.60
CA SER A 341 10.15 86.98 -44.45
C SER A 341 10.85 87.27 -45.77
N ASP A 342 11.22 86.23 -46.53
CA ASP A 342 11.82 86.36 -47.85
C ASP A 342 10.84 87.01 -48.83
N ARG A 343 9.55 86.65 -48.77
CA ARG A 343 8.49 87.27 -49.57
C ARG A 343 8.35 88.76 -49.28
N ILE A 344 8.32 89.14 -48.00
CA ILE A 344 8.28 90.55 -47.59
C ILE A 344 9.54 91.27 -48.10
N GLY A 345 10.72 90.65 -47.95
CA GLY A 345 11.98 91.19 -48.47
C GLY A 345 11.95 91.43 -49.98
N HIS A 346 11.45 90.46 -50.76
CA HIS A 346 11.28 90.60 -52.21
C HIS A 346 10.27 91.68 -52.59
N LEU A 347 9.13 91.76 -51.90
CA LEU A 347 8.12 92.80 -52.13
C LEU A 347 8.68 94.19 -51.79
N ALA A 348 9.42 94.33 -50.70
CA ALA A 348 10.09 95.56 -50.32
C ALA A 348 11.14 95.98 -51.34
N ALA A 349 11.98 95.06 -51.81
CA ALA A 349 12.97 95.32 -52.87
C ALA A 349 12.30 95.70 -54.20
N ARG A 350 11.18 95.06 -54.55
CA ARG A 350 10.39 95.40 -55.75
C ARG A 350 9.76 96.79 -55.63
N LEU A 351 9.24 97.15 -54.47
CA LEU A 351 8.73 98.50 -54.19
C LEU A 351 9.86 99.53 -54.26
N ALA A 352 11.04 99.21 -53.72
CA ALA A 352 12.21 100.08 -53.77
C ALA A 352 12.79 100.26 -55.18
N THR A 353 12.53 99.35 -56.12
CA THR A 353 13.04 99.43 -57.49
C THR A 353 12.05 100.02 -58.49
N LEU A 354 10.75 99.76 -58.30
CA LEU A 354 9.67 100.26 -59.17
C LEU A 354 8.93 101.47 -58.58
N GLY A 355 9.27 101.86 -57.36
CA GLY A 355 8.67 102.99 -56.68
C GLY A 355 9.03 104.32 -57.33
N PRO A 356 8.17 105.34 -57.23
CA PRO A 356 8.42 106.67 -57.79
C PRO A 356 9.76 107.26 -57.34
N ALA A 357 10.18 107.00 -56.08
CA ALA A 357 11.46 107.43 -55.56
C ALA A 357 12.66 106.86 -56.32
N ALA A 358 12.59 105.62 -56.79
CA ALA A 358 13.65 104.98 -57.57
C ALA A 358 13.75 105.55 -58.98
N THR A 359 12.59 105.81 -59.61
CA THR A 359 12.52 106.49 -60.90
C THR A 359 13.10 107.90 -60.82
N LEU A 360 12.77 108.64 -59.75
CA LEU A 360 13.33 109.97 -59.49
C LEU A 360 14.85 109.91 -59.23
N ALA A 361 15.34 108.92 -58.48
CA ALA A 361 16.76 108.73 -58.19
C ALA A 361 17.60 108.40 -59.44
N ARG A 362 16.99 107.81 -60.48
CA ARG A 362 17.64 107.54 -61.78
C ARG A 362 17.77 108.78 -62.67
N GLY A 363 17.35 109.95 -62.20
CA GLY A 363 17.46 111.22 -62.94
C GLY A 363 16.24 111.55 -63.81
N TYR A 364 15.16 110.78 -63.71
CA TYR A 364 13.88 111.15 -64.31
C TYR A 364 13.14 112.12 -63.40
N ALA A 365 12.32 112.99 -64.00
CA ALA A 365 11.47 113.91 -63.27
C ALA A 365 9.99 113.56 -63.50
N VAL A 366 9.16 113.76 -62.48
CA VAL A 366 7.70 113.72 -62.63
C VAL A 366 7.22 115.15 -62.84
N VAL A 367 6.69 115.43 -64.02
CA VAL A 367 6.15 116.76 -64.35
C VAL A 367 4.68 116.80 -63.96
N GLN A 368 4.29 117.82 -63.19
CA GLN A 368 2.93 118.06 -62.75
C GLN A 368 2.45 119.44 -63.23
N THR A 369 1.14 119.61 -63.40
CA THR A 369 0.51 120.92 -63.60
C THR A 369 0.50 121.72 -62.29
N ALA A 370 0.13 123.00 -62.35
CA ALA A 370 0.02 123.86 -61.17
C ALA A 370 -0.96 123.31 -60.10
N ASP A 371 -1.97 122.54 -60.54
CA ASP A 371 -3.01 121.95 -59.69
C ASP A 371 -2.60 120.59 -59.08
N GLY A 372 -1.43 120.04 -59.46
CA GLY A 372 -0.85 118.82 -58.89
C GLY A 372 -1.06 117.54 -59.72
N ASP A 373 -1.79 117.61 -60.84
CA ASP A 373 -2.00 116.49 -61.75
C ASP A 373 -0.75 116.17 -62.56
N ILE A 374 -0.49 114.88 -62.84
CA ILE A 374 0.67 114.45 -63.62
C ILE A 374 0.45 114.80 -65.09
N LEU A 375 1.39 115.53 -65.67
CA LEU A 375 1.41 115.87 -67.08
C LEU A 375 1.75 114.61 -67.90
N ARG A 376 0.78 114.05 -68.62
CA ARG A 376 0.94 112.79 -69.39
C ARG A 376 1.11 113.02 -70.88
N THR A 377 0.52 114.07 -71.43
CA THR A 377 0.57 114.35 -72.86
C THR A 377 0.97 115.80 -73.13
N ARG A 378 1.57 116.05 -74.30
CA ARG A 378 1.97 117.40 -74.71
C ARG A 378 0.80 118.37 -74.89
N ALA A 379 -0.42 117.86 -75.12
CA ALA A 379 -1.63 118.68 -75.26
C ALA A 379 -2.01 119.37 -73.95
N ASP A 380 -1.62 118.78 -72.82
CA ASP A 380 -1.96 119.24 -71.47
C ASP A 380 -1.05 120.38 -70.98
N ALA A 381 -0.08 120.82 -71.79
CA ALA A 381 0.83 121.93 -71.49
C ALA A 381 0.93 122.97 -72.63
N PRO A 382 -0.16 123.70 -72.96
CA PRO A 382 -0.11 124.81 -73.91
C PRO A 382 0.81 125.95 -73.43
N ALA A 383 1.20 126.84 -74.34
CA ALA A 383 2.14 127.92 -74.05
C ALA A 383 1.65 128.82 -72.89
N GLY A 384 2.51 129.07 -71.92
CA GLY A 384 2.23 129.84 -70.70
C GLY A 384 1.82 128.98 -69.48
N THR A 385 1.63 127.67 -69.63
CA THR A 385 1.24 126.78 -68.53
C THR A 385 2.35 126.64 -67.49
N ARG A 386 2.07 126.92 -66.21
CA ARG A 386 3.00 126.70 -65.10
C ARG A 386 3.07 125.21 -64.76
N LEU A 387 4.27 124.67 -64.76
CA LEU A 387 4.58 123.27 -64.48
C LEU A 387 5.44 123.16 -63.22
N ARG A 388 5.24 122.09 -62.48
CA ARG A 388 6.07 121.71 -61.33
C ARG A 388 6.80 120.42 -61.68
N ILE A 389 8.11 120.49 -61.78
CA ILE A 389 8.98 119.37 -62.11
C ILE A 389 9.54 118.82 -60.80
N ARG A 390 9.09 117.63 -60.40
CA ARG A 390 9.59 116.95 -59.20
C ARG A 390 10.76 116.04 -59.55
N VAL A 391 11.87 116.21 -58.83
CA VAL A 391 13.12 115.43 -58.92
C VAL A 391 13.36 114.70 -57.59
N SER A 392 14.48 113.97 -57.48
CA SER A 392 14.77 113.12 -56.31
C SER A 392 14.89 113.87 -54.98
N ASP A 393 15.35 115.12 -55.00
CA ASP A 393 15.65 115.93 -53.81
C ASP A 393 14.69 117.13 -53.62
N GLY A 394 13.71 117.31 -54.51
CA GLY A 394 12.82 118.47 -54.44
C GLY A 394 11.95 118.68 -55.67
N ALA A 395 11.47 119.90 -55.86
CA ALA A 395 10.70 120.28 -57.04
C ALA A 395 11.05 121.69 -57.51
N ILE A 396 11.08 121.88 -58.83
CA ILE A 396 11.42 123.14 -59.49
C ILE A 396 10.22 123.60 -60.33
N GLY A 397 9.99 124.92 -60.41
CA GLY A 397 8.98 125.50 -61.28
C GLY A 397 9.49 125.68 -62.71
N ALA A 398 8.66 125.38 -63.70
CA ALA A 398 8.91 125.63 -65.11
C ALA A 398 7.66 126.22 -65.77
N THR A 399 7.81 126.84 -66.94
CA THR A 399 6.66 127.32 -67.75
C THR A 399 6.77 126.74 -69.15
N SER A 400 5.69 126.12 -69.65
CA SER A 400 5.65 125.57 -71.00
C SER A 400 5.68 126.69 -72.04
N THR A 401 6.51 126.55 -73.06
CA THR A 401 6.52 127.43 -74.24
C THR A 401 5.60 126.94 -75.36
N GLY A 402 4.78 125.91 -75.10
CA GLY A 402 3.88 125.28 -76.07
C GLY A 402 4.46 124.00 -76.69
N PRO A 403 3.70 123.31 -77.56
CA PRO A 403 4.15 122.08 -78.20
C PRO A 403 5.32 122.39 -79.14
N THR A 404 6.46 121.76 -78.90
CA THR A 404 7.62 121.79 -79.80
C THR A 404 7.72 120.46 -80.56
N ASP A 405 8.12 120.50 -81.83
CA ASP A 405 8.38 119.30 -82.63
C ASP A 405 9.70 118.67 -82.19
N GLY A 406 9.65 117.95 -81.07
CA GLY A 406 10.71 117.06 -80.62
C GLY A 406 10.55 115.70 -81.29
N ALA A 407 11.49 115.34 -82.16
CA ALA A 407 11.77 113.95 -82.48
C ALA A 407 12.52 113.34 -81.29
N ALA A 408 11.86 112.44 -80.57
CA ALA A 408 12.45 111.39 -79.76
C ALA A 408 11.37 110.35 -79.45
#